data_AF-A0AAU6Q371-F1
#
_entry.id   AF-A0AAU6Q371-F1
#
_cell.length_a   1.000
_cell.length_b   1.000
_cell.length_c   1.000
_cell.angle_alpha   90.00
_cell.angle_beta   90.00
_cell.angle_gamma   90.00
#
_symmetry.space_group_name_H-M   'P 1'
#
loop_
_entity.id
_entity.type
_entity.pdbx_description
1 polymer ?
#
loop_
_entity_poly.entity_id
_entity_poly.type
_entity_poly.pdbx_seq_one_letter_code
_entity_poly.pdbx_strand_id
1 'polypeptide(L)'
;MTVSRAAETDPLSDLKGARYAELQQMYEGLQAQFERGQLSEAELHAAFGVFWRPDPALNEPLNAWVQSYPESYEAYTALGHWLLSRAWAMRGDEPVSRVTDLGWRGTLHFLEQADTCARHAVNLARNPLTAWLLIGRARNLAGCQMTLEDVQEQRYPEWFSRPLAKNPRSLELRQLMLDHLRPEWGGSDEHMFAFVRQQEAGGQLGAGDIHRLWADYHARVSHHALHFLNDLGEGVSRAHLAADMYEPHSEYLFVALTRAVAPDAERQGALERYLHAAEQNPALRPQSTFYWALYNSDRFLEPLLPRVALLLSRWAASGTWAAAVALGRLTLLNRQWQLPDPLPLLRRARDEGSREAAETIVYLQEEGLGLRAALTDSRTKRTDVLHAAELSSPEMCWRVYQNFAPYREQFSLDARQRYRYLLRAADTGHNDARYELAQQLRAGNLEVGEDGVLRPVNTQPLQQSLDYARHLLERAAAEDHPGALQALRTARDTDWKADTARRLRPHNLLDRLGGWRKKS
;
A
#
# COMPACT_ATOMS: atom_id res chain seq x y z
N MET A 1 0.56 -20.73 26.61
CA MET A 1 1.95 -20.87 27.09
C MET A 1 2.83 -20.05 26.16
N THR A 2 3.19 -18.84 26.55
CA THR A 2 4.12 -17.98 25.82
C THR A 2 5.53 -18.50 26.08
N VAL A 3 6.18 -19.03 25.05
CA VAL A 3 7.60 -19.37 25.11
C VAL A 3 8.38 -18.09 25.43
N SER A 4 9.05 -18.08 26.58
CA SER A 4 9.93 -17.00 26.99
C SER A 4 11.16 -17.01 26.07
N ARG A 5 11.13 -16.17 25.03
CA ARG A 5 12.22 -16.01 24.06
C ARG A 5 13.32 -15.14 24.67
N ALA A 6 14.47 -15.76 24.96
CA ALA A 6 15.70 -15.06 25.28
C ALA A 6 16.10 -14.18 24.08
N ALA A 7 16.25 -12.87 24.30
CA ALA A 7 16.71 -11.81 23.39
C ALA A 7 16.81 -12.22 21.90
N GLU A 8 15.70 -12.62 21.31
CA GLU A 8 15.67 -12.89 19.87
C GLU A 8 15.84 -11.57 19.16
N THR A 9 16.88 -11.50 18.35
CA THR A 9 17.11 -10.37 17.48
C THR A 9 16.01 -10.29 16.44
N ASP A 10 15.57 -9.07 16.14
CA ASP A 10 14.54 -8.82 15.13
C ASP A 10 14.97 -9.40 13.77
N PRO A 11 14.15 -10.21 13.07
CA PRO A 11 14.54 -10.86 11.82
C PRO A 11 15.06 -9.90 10.76
N LEU A 12 14.56 -8.67 10.70
CA LEU A 12 15.07 -7.67 9.76
C LEU A 12 16.45 -7.14 10.17
N SER A 13 16.73 -7.05 11.46
CA SER A 13 18.05 -6.72 11.98
C SER A 13 19.06 -7.82 11.64
N ASP A 14 18.66 -9.09 11.70
CA ASP A 14 19.50 -10.23 11.29
C ASP A 14 19.77 -10.19 9.78
N LEU A 15 18.73 -9.93 9.00
CA LEU A 15 18.82 -9.82 7.54
C LEU A 15 19.79 -8.69 7.14
N LYS A 16 19.60 -7.49 7.69
CA LYS A 16 20.46 -6.31 7.42
C LYS A 16 21.89 -6.51 7.93
N GLY A 17 22.07 -7.29 8.99
CA GLY A 17 23.37 -7.65 9.55
C GLY A 17 24.05 -8.84 8.88
N ALA A 18 23.52 -9.35 7.77
CA ALA A 18 24.01 -10.55 7.06
C ALA A 18 24.11 -11.82 7.93
N ARG A 19 23.27 -11.92 8.97
CA ARG A 19 23.15 -13.10 9.85
C ARG A 19 22.20 -14.14 9.25
N TYR A 20 22.56 -14.60 8.05
CA TYR A 20 21.70 -15.47 7.25
C TYR A 20 21.56 -16.89 7.85
N ALA A 21 22.58 -17.37 8.58
CA ALA A 21 22.54 -18.68 9.22
C ALA A 21 21.51 -18.73 10.35
N GLU A 22 21.47 -17.67 11.17
CA GLU A 22 20.51 -17.52 12.27
C GLU A 22 19.08 -17.40 11.74
N LEU A 23 18.88 -16.61 10.68
CA LEU A 23 17.59 -16.53 9.99
C LEU A 23 17.15 -17.88 9.42
N GLN A 24 18.06 -18.58 8.75
CA GLN A 24 17.78 -19.89 8.17
C GLN A 24 17.33 -20.87 9.24
N GLN A 25 18.11 -21.02 10.32
CA GLN A 25 17.79 -21.94 11.40
C GLN A 25 16.44 -21.61 12.06
N MET A 26 16.15 -20.33 12.28
CA MET A 26 14.90 -19.90 12.89
C MET A 26 13.69 -20.25 12.03
N TYR A 27 13.71 -19.89 10.74
CA TYR A 27 12.56 -20.10 9.87
C TYR A 27 12.39 -21.57 9.44
N GLU A 28 13.48 -22.33 9.26
CA GLU A 28 13.41 -23.79 9.07
C GLU A 28 12.74 -24.45 10.29
N GLY A 29 13.09 -23.99 11.49
CA GLY A 29 12.49 -24.46 12.73
C GLY A 29 10.99 -24.19 12.80
N LEU A 30 10.53 -23.03 12.33
CA LEU A 30 9.10 -22.67 12.26
C LEU A 30 8.36 -23.50 11.22
N GLN A 31 8.91 -23.64 10.01
CA GLN A 31 8.33 -24.45 8.95
C GLN A 31 8.24 -25.92 9.36
N ALA A 32 9.28 -26.48 9.98
CA ALA A 32 9.27 -27.85 10.49
C ALA A 32 8.24 -28.06 11.61
N GLN A 33 8.05 -27.07 12.49
CA GLN A 33 7.00 -27.12 13.50
C GLN A 33 5.60 -27.12 12.87
N PHE A 34 5.37 -26.27 11.86
CA PHE A 34 4.12 -26.25 11.11
C PHE A 34 3.86 -27.59 10.41
N GLU A 35 4.85 -28.17 9.74
CA GLU A 35 4.74 -29.47 9.07
C GLU A 35 4.44 -30.64 10.03
N ARG A 36 4.82 -30.50 11.29
CA ARG A 36 4.48 -31.44 12.38
C ARG A 36 3.16 -31.12 13.09
N GLY A 37 2.46 -30.07 12.69
CA GLY A 37 1.23 -29.60 13.34
C GLY A 37 1.43 -28.97 14.72
N GLN A 38 2.65 -28.53 15.02
CA GLN A 38 3.02 -27.89 16.29
C GLN A 38 2.87 -26.36 16.26
N LEU A 39 2.82 -25.78 15.06
CA LEU A 39 2.59 -24.36 14.80
C LEU A 39 1.32 -24.21 13.97
N SER A 40 0.47 -23.24 14.31
CA SER A 40 -0.73 -22.96 13.51
C SER A 40 -0.40 -22.21 12.21
N GLU A 41 -1.32 -22.23 11.25
CA GLU A 41 -1.22 -21.45 10.00
C GLU A 41 -1.03 -19.96 10.29
N ALA A 42 -1.84 -19.41 11.21
CA ALA A 42 -1.80 -18.00 11.59
C ALA A 42 -0.45 -17.60 12.22
N GLU A 43 0.13 -18.46 13.07
CA GLU A 43 1.45 -18.21 13.66
C GLU A 43 2.57 -18.26 12.61
N LEU A 44 2.53 -19.23 11.69
CA LEU A 44 3.49 -19.30 10.59
C LEU A 44 3.38 -18.09 9.68
N HIS A 45 2.16 -17.71 9.29
CA HIS A 45 1.93 -16.55 8.45
C HIS A 45 2.40 -15.25 9.12
N ALA A 46 2.10 -15.08 10.41
CA ALA A 46 2.56 -13.93 11.19
C ALA A 46 4.09 -13.85 11.25
N ALA A 47 4.80 -14.98 11.37
CA ALA A 47 6.25 -15.00 11.41
C ALA A 47 6.90 -14.50 10.10
N PHE A 48 6.33 -14.84 8.94
CA PHE A 48 6.79 -14.30 7.64
C PHE A 48 6.28 -12.88 7.35
N GLY A 49 5.24 -12.42 8.07
CA GLY A 49 4.67 -11.08 7.92
C GLY A 49 5.67 -9.94 8.10
N VAL A 50 6.77 -10.16 8.82
CA VAL A 50 7.84 -9.18 8.99
C VAL A 50 8.49 -8.72 7.68
N PHE A 51 8.49 -9.58 6.65
CA PHE A 51 9.03 -9.29 5.32
C PHE A 51 8.03 -8.61 4.39
N TRP A 52 6.77 -8.44 4.81
CA TRP A 52 5.79 -7.62 4.09
C TRP A 52 6.08 -6.13 4.31
N ARG A 53 7.23 -5.67 3.83
CA ARG A 53 7.68 -4.28 3.94
C ARG A 53 8.22 -3.82 2.60
N PRO A 54 7.66 -2.76 1.99
CA PRO A 54 8.13 -2.31 0.69
C PRO A 54 9.46 -1.52 0.75
N ASP A 55 10.28 -1.68 1.80
CA ASP A 55 11.57 -1.00 1.96
C ASP A 55 12.55 -1.46 0.86
N PRO A 56 12.97 -0.57 -0.07
CA PRO A 56 13.90 -0.95 -1.12
C PRO A 56 15.28 -1.41 -0.59
N ALA A 57 15.67 -1.00 0.63
CA ALA A 57 16.95 -1.40 1.23
C ALA A 57 17.00 -2.89 1.60
N LEU A 58 15.87 -3.60 1.58
CA LEU A 58 15.83 -5.04 1.84
C LEU A 58 16.21 -5.89 0.61
N ASN A 59 16.23 -5.31 -0.60
CA ASN A 59 16.47 -6.06 -1.83
C ASN A 59 17.80 -6.82 -1.80
N GLU A 60 18.90 -6.11 -1.57
CA GLU A 60 20.25 -6.69 -1.58
C GLU A 60 20.43 -7.72 -0.46
N PRO A 61 20.08 -7.44 0.81
CA PRO A 61 20.13 -8.44 1.87
C PRO A 61 19.30 -9.71 1.61
N LEU A 62 18.09 -9.59 1.06
CA LEU A 62 17.24 -10.74 0.72
C LEU A 62 17.85 -11.59 -0.40
N ASN A 63 18.39 -10.95 -1.43
CA ASN A 63 19.07 -11.67 -2.51
C ASN A 63 20.34 -12.37 -2.00
N ALA A 64 21.12 -11.73 -1.13
CA ALA A 64 22.29 -12.33 -0.51
C ALA A 64 21.95 -13.54 0.37
N TRP A 65 20.80 -13.50 1.08
CA TRP A 65 20.30 -14.65 1.82
C TRP A 65 19.98 -15.82 0.88
N VAL A 66 19.23 -15.58 -0.21
CA VAL A 66 18.91 -16.60 -1.23
C VAL A 66 20.18 -17.17 -1.87
N GLN A 67 21.17 -16.33 -2.19
CA GLN A 67 22.45 -16.78 -2.75
C GLN A 67 23.26 -17.65 -1.78
N SER A 68 23.19 -17.36 -0.49
CA SER A 68 23.88 -18.14 0.55
C SER A 68 23.20 -19.49 0.80
N TYR A 69 21.88 -19.57 0.58
CA TYR A 69 21.07 -20.77 0.78
C TYR A 69 20.14 -21.03 -0.43
N PRO A 70 20.70 -21.46 -1.58
CA PRO A 70 19.94 -21.57 -2.84
C PRO A 70 18.86 -22.66 -2.84
N GLU A 71 18.80 -23.52 -1.83
CA GLU A 71 17.75 -24.55 -1.66
C GLU A 71 16.82 -24.23 -0.47
N SER A 72 16.88 -23.01 0.08
CA SER A 72 16.08 -22.59 1.24
C SER A 72 14.67 -22.17 0.84
N TYR A 73 13.66 -22.93 1.28
CA TYR A 73 12.26 -22.55 1.19
C TYR A 73 11.99 -21.18 1.83
N GLU A 74 12.60 -20.95 2.98
CA GLU A 74 12.41 -19.78 3.84
C GLU A 74 12.93 -18.50 3.17
N ALA A 75 14.13 -18.56 2.58
CA ALA A 75 14.75 -17.42 1.91
C ALA A 75 13.94 -16.97 0.69
N TYR A 76 13.50 -17.92 -0.15
CA TYR A 76 12.63 -17.61 -1.29
C TYR A 76 11.26 -17.10 -0.87
N THR A 77 10.69 -17.64 0.22
CA THR A 77 9.40 -17.18 0.76
C THR A 77 9.51 -15.76 1.31
N ALA A 78 10.58 -15.43 2.05
CA ALA A 78 10.84 -14.09 2.54
C ALA A 78 11.02 -13.08 1.40
N LEU A 79 11.81 -13.43 0.38
CA LEU A 79 11.97 -12.61 -0.82
C LEU A 79 10.63 -12.41 -1.55
N GLY A 80 9.83 -13.46 -1.70
CA GLY A 80 8.49 -13.38 -2.29
C GLY A 80 7.54 -12.45 -1.54
N HIS A 81 7.56 -12.47 -0.21
CA HIS A 81 6.81 -11.53 0.63
C HIS A 81 7.21 -10.07 0.38
N TRP A 82 8.51 -9.79 0.34
CA TRP A 82 9.02 -8.46 0.05
C TRP A 82 8.62 -7.99 -1.35
N LEU A 83 8.85 -8.81 -2.38
CA LEU A 83 8.48 -8.52 -3.77
C LEU A 83 6.98 -8.23 -3.91
N LEU A 84 6.13 -9.05 -3.29
CA LEU A 84 4.69 -8.81 -3.33
C LEU A 84 4.30 -7.51 -2.59
N SER A 85 4.94 -7.19 -1.47
CA SER A 85 4.71 -5.90 -0.79
C SER A 85 5.15 -4.71 -1.65
N ARG A 86 6.24 -4.85 -2.41
CA ARG A 86 6.71 -3.87 -3.39
C ARG A 86 5.70 -3.71 -4.52
N ALA A 87 5.11 -4.79 -5.02
CA ALA A 87 4.05 -4.72 -6.03
C ALA A 87 2.86 -3.91 -5.54
N TRP A 88 2.38 -4.16 -4.31
CA TRP A 88 1.32 -3.35 -3.69
C TRP A 88 1.69 -1.88 -3.54
N ALA A 89 2.90 -1.59 -3.06
CA ALA A 89 3.37 -0.21 -2.92
C ALA A 89 3.49 0.53 -4.27
N MET A 90 3.86 -0.18 -5.34
CA MET A 90 3.90 0.39 -6.69
C MET A 90 2.50 0.67 -7.24
N ARG A 91 1.53 -0.21 -7.00
CA ARG A 91 0.12 0.03 -7.38
C ARG A 91 -0.44 1.23 -6.63
N GLY A 92 -0.15 1.31 -5.33
CA GLY A 92 -0.80 2.22 -4.40
C GLY A 92 -2.24 1.81 -4.11
N ASP A 93 -2.97 2.73 -3.46
CA ASP A 93 -4.33 2.51 -2.99
C ASP A 93 -5.41 3.04 -3.95
N GLU A 94 -4.99 3.62 -5.07
CA GLU A 94 -5.91 4.18 -6.08
C GLU A 94 -6.68 3.07 -6.83
N PRO A 95 -7.90 3.35 -7.32
CA PRO A 95 -8.59 2.49 -8.26
C PRO A 95 -7.73 2.20 -9.49
N VAL A 96 -7.94 1.03 -10.14
CA VAL A 96 -7.16 0.62 -11.33
C VAL A 96 -7.14 1.68 -12.43
N SER A 97 -8.26 2.41 -12.62
CA SER A 97 -8.36 3.51 -13.58
C SER A 97 -7.47 4.73 -13.28
N ARG A 98 -6.89 4.80 -12.08
CA ARG A 98 -6.05 5.89 -11.59
C ARG A 98 -4.61 5.46 -11.27
N VAL A 99 -4.33 4.15 -11.22
CA VAL A 99 -2.96 3.65 -11.08
C VAL A 99 -2.09 4.21 -12.20
N THR A 100 -0.85 4.58 -11.88
CA THR A 100 0.02 5.21 -12.87
C THR A 100 0.71 4.17 -13.75
N ASP A 101 1.12 4.52 -14.97
CA ASP A 101 1.83 3.58 -15.86
C ASP A 101 3.09 3.02 -15.21
N LEU A 102 3.86 3.85 -14.50
CA LEU A 102 4.99 3.40 -13.69
C LEU A 102 4.51 2.47 -12.57
N GLY A 103 3.44 2.84 -11.88
CA GLY A 103 2.82 1.99 -10.86
C GLY A 103 2.42 0.63 -11.41
N TRP A 104 1.80 0.57 -12.59
CA TRP A 104 1.34 -0.66 -13.22
C TRP A 104 2.51 -1.52 -13.71
N ARG A 105 3.47 -0.95 -14.45
CA ARG A 105 4.68 -1.68 -14.85
C ARG A 105 5.47 -2.19 -13.66
N GLY A 106 5.63 -1.36 -12.63
CA GLY A 106 6.30 -1.74 -11.38
C GLY A 106 5.55 -2.86 -10.66
N THR A 107 4.22 -2.77 -10.59
CA THR A 107 3.37 -3.81 -10.01
C THR A 107 3.56 -5.14 -10.73
N LEU A 108 3.42 -5.15 -12.06
CA LEU A 108 3.57 -6.37 -12.87
C LEU A 108 4.98 -6.97 -12.76
N HIS A 109 6.02 -6.13 -12.80
CA HIS A 109 7.41 -6.55 -12.66
C HIS A 109 7.68 -7.24 -11.31
N PHE A 110 7.19 -6.67 -10.21
CA PHE A 110 7.37 -7.28 -8.89
C PHE A 110 6.45 -8.49 -8.68
N LEU A 111 5.26 -8.50 -9.27
CA LEU A 111 4.36 -9.66 -9.24
C LEU A 111 4.97 -10.87 -9.94
N GLU A 112 5.56 -10.69 -11.13
CA GLU A 112 6.21 -11.77 -11.87
C GLU A 112 7.36 -12.39 -11.07
N GLN A 113 8.20 -11.56 -10.44
CA GLN A 113 9.28 -12.03 -9.57
C GLN A 113 8.75 -12.73 -8.32
N ALA A 114 7.70 -12.20 -7.69
CA ALA A 114 7.09 -12.81 -6.51
C ALA A 114 6.50 -14.19 -6.84
N ASP A 115 5.77 -14.31 -7.95
CA ASP A 115 5.21 -15.59 -8.45
C ASP A 115 6.34 -16.58 -8.76
N THR A 116 7.42 -16.13 -9.41
CA THR A 116 8.60 -16.96 -9.70
C THR A 116 9.25 -17.49 -8.42
N CYS A 117 9.53 -16.62 -7.44
CA CYS A 117 10.13 -17.01 -6.16
C CYS A 117 9.23 -17.99 -5.40
N ALA A 118 7.93 -17.70 -5.31
CA ALA A 118 6.98 -18.56 -4.61
C ALA A 118 6.82 -19.92 -5.30
N ARG A 119 6.78 -19.97 -6.64
CA ARG A 119 6.74 -21.22 -7.42
C ARG A 119 8.01 -22.05 -7.27
N HIS A 120 9.15 -21.43 -7.07
CA HIS A 120 10.36 -22.15 -6.71
C HIS A 120 10.23 -22.74 -5.29
N ALA A 121 9.83 -21.90 -4.32
CA ALA A 121 9.67 -22.30 -2.92
C ALA A 121 8.68 -23.47 -2.71
N VAL A 122 7.58 -23.54 -3.46
CA VAL A 122 6.62 -24.67 -3.32
C VAL A 122 7.22 -26.04 -3.64
N ASN A 123 8.39 -26.11 -4.26
CA ASN A 123 9.09 -27.37 -4.53
C ASN A 123 10.16 -27.72 -3.47
N LEU A 124 10.43 -26.82 -2.52
CA LEU A 124 11.51 -26.97 -1.53
C LEU A 124 11.04 -27.48 -0.15
N ALA A 125 9.73 -27.45 0.13
CA ALA A 125 9.17 -27.90 1.41
C ALA A 125 8.04 -28.91 1.26
N ARG A 126 7.78 -29.71 2.30
CA ARG A 126 6.76 -30.77 2.27
C ARG A 126 5.35 -30.18 2.34
N ASN A 127 5.15 -29.12 3.12
CA ASN A 127 3.89 -28.38 3.20
C ASN A 127 4.13 -26.86 3.03
N PRO A 128 4.37 -26.38 1.80
CA PRO A 128 4.79 -25.00 1.54
C PRO A 128 3.60 -24.03 1.54
N LEU A 129 2.78 -24.02 2.61
CA LEU A 129 1.54 -23.27 2.67
C LEU A 129 1.76 -21.76 2.41
N THR A 130 2.78 -21.16 3.04
CA THR A 130 3.08 -19.73 2.88
C THR A 130 3.41 -19.35 1.44
N ALA A 131 4.19 -20.17 0.73
CA ALA A 131 4.48 -19.94 -0.69
C ALA A 131 3.22 -20.06 -1.56
N TRP A 132 2.30 -20.97 -1.27
CA TRP A 132 1.02 -21.03 -1.97
C TRP A 132 0.14 -19.79 -1.69
N LEU A 133 0.11 -19.30 -0.44
CA LEU A 133 -0.58 -18.06 -0.10
C LEU A 133 0.01 -16.86 -0.86
N LEU A 134 1.33 -16.82 -1.07
CA LEU A 134 1.97 -15.79 -1.90
C LEU A 134 1.51 -15.85 -3.36
N ILE A 135 1.45 -17.05 -3.97
CA ILE A 135 0.94 -17.21 -5.33
C ILE A 135 -0.50 -16.71 -5.42
N GLY A 136 -1.38 -17.13 -4.50
CA GLY A 136 -2.77 -16.67 -4.49
C GLY A 136 -2.89 -15.16 -4.31
N ARG A 137 -2.12 -14.53 -3.42
CA ARG A 137 -2.12 -13.06 -3.25
C ARG A 137 -1.59 -12.33 -4.48
N ALA A 138 -0.58 -12.86 -5.15
CA ALA A 138 -0.09 -12.32 -6.41
C ALA A 138 -1.18 -12.38 -7.50
N ARG A 139 -1.95 -13.48 -7.55
CA ARG A 139 -3.10 -13.63 -8.48
C ARG A 139 -4.25 -12.70 -8.12
N ASN A 140 -4.54 -12.46 -6.85
CA ASN A 140 -5.55 -11.47 -6.44
C ASN A 140 -5.20 -10.08 -6.96
N LEU A 141 -3.93 -9.68 -6.87
CA LEU A 141 -3.50 -8.37 -7.39
C LEU A 141 -3.55 -8.29 -8.92
N ALA A 142 -3.37 -9.42 -9.61
CA ALA A 142 -3.50 -9.50 -11.07
C ALA A 142 -4.96 -9.53 -11.56
N GLY A 143 -5.91 -9.90 -10.68
CA GLY A 143 -7.33 -10.03 -10.98
C GLY A 143 -7.81 -11.47 -11.14
N CYS A 144 -9.11 -11.65 -10.92
CA CYS A 144 -9.88 -12.86 -11.14
C CYS A 144 -10.13 -13.08 -12.64
N GLN A 145 -9.91 -14.31 -13.07
CA GLN A 145 -10.28 -14.78 -14.42
C GLN A 145 -11.23 -15.97 -14.36
N MET A 146 -11.72 -16.32 -13.17
CA MET A 146 -12.65 -17.42 -12.99
C MET A 146 -14.05 -17.03 -13.46
N THR A 147 -14.73 -17.97 -14.10
CA THR A 147 -16.16 -17.86 -14.38
C THR A 147 -16.99 -18.40 -13.22
N LEU A 148 -18.28 -18.06 -13.20
CA LEU A 148 -19.20 -18.59 -12.19
C LEU A 148 -19.36 -20.11 -12.32
N GLU A 149 -19.32 -20.63 -13.54
CA GLU A 149 -19.33 -22.06 -13.83
C GLU A 149 -18.10 -22.75 -13.24
N ASP A 150 -16.89 -22.16 -13.38
CA ASP A 150 -15.68 -22.71 -12.76
C ASP A 150 -15.84 -22.85 -11.23
N VAL A 151 -16.43 -21.85 -10.58
CA VAL A 151 -16.71 -21.91 -9.13
C VAL A 151 -17.74 -22.99 -8.83
N GLN A 152 -18.86 -23.02 -9.55
CA GLN A 152 -19.96 -23.98 -9.35
C GLN A 152 -19.49 -25.43 -9.51
N GLU A 153 -18.62 -25.69 -10.48
CA GLU A 153 -18.01 -26.99 -10.75
C GLU A 153 -16.75 -27.27 -9.92
N GLN A 154 -16.39 -26.36 -9.00
CA GLN A 154 -15.20 -26.47 -8.13
C GLN A 154 -13.86 -26.58 -8.90
N ARG A 155 -13.79 -26.02 -10.11
CA ARG A 155 -12.58 -25.93 -10.95
C ARG A 155 -11.68 -24.79 -10.47
N TYR A 156 -11.22 -24.89 -9.22
CA TYR A 156 -10.36 -23.87 -8.62
C TYR A 156 -8.92 -23.93 -9.14
N PRO A 157 -8.23 -22.78 -9.19
CA PRO A 157 -6.83 -22.71 -9.57
C PRO A 157 -5.93 -23.54 -8.66
N GLU A 158 -4.82 -23.99 -9.22
CA GLU A 158 -3.83 -24.86 -8.56
C GLU A 158 -3.36 -24.31 -7.20
N TRP A 159 -3.16 -22.99 -7.13
CA TRP A 159 -2.66 -22.34 -5.92
C TRP A 159 -3.62 -22.47 -4.74
N PHE A 160 -4.90 -22.76 -4.98
CA PHE A 160 -5.89 -23.05 -3.95
C PHE A 160 -6.03 -24.56 -3.74
N SER A 161 -6.23 -25.33 -4.80
CA SER A 161 -6.60 -26.75 -4.70
C SER A 161 -5.46 -27.62 -4.15
N ARG A 162 -4.19 -27.39 -4.55
CA ARG A 162 -3.05 -28.21 -4.10
C ARG A 162 -2.74 -28.06 -2.60
N PRO A 163 -2.59 -26.85 -2.03
CA PRO A 163 -2.33 -26.73 -0.60
C PRO A 163 -3.55 -27.09 0.25
N LEU A 164 -4.77 -26.91 -0.26
CA LEU A 164 -5.99 -27.29 0.44
C LEU A 164 -6.08 -28.81 0.67
N ALA A 165 -5.62 -29.62 -0.29
CA ALA A 165 -5.55 -31.08 -0.12
C ALA A 165 -4.65 -31.51 1.05
N LYS A 166 -3.62 -30.72 1.39
CA LYS A 166 -2.73 -30.95 2.54
C LYS A 166 -3.25 -30.29 3.82
N ASN A 167 -3.97 -29.18 3.69
CA ASN A 167 -4.49 -28.36 4.78
C ASN A 167 -6.01 -28.20 4.64
N PRO A 168 -6.81 -29.28 4.76
CA PRO A 168 -8.24 -29.24 4.46
C PRO A 168 -9.04 -28.29 5.37
N ARG A 169 -8.50 -27.96 6.54
CA ARG A 169 -9.08 -27.04 7.52
C ARG A 169 -8.58 -25.61 7.41
N SER A 170 -7.76 -25.29 6.40
CA SER A 170 -7.22 -23.94 6.25
C SER A 170 -8.34 -22.94 5.98
N LEU A 171 -8.57 -22.05 6.94
CA LEU A 171 -9.43 -20.89 6.76
C LEU A 171 -8.72 -19.84 5.89
N GLU A 172 -7.41 -19.66 6.05
CA GLU A 172 -6.65 -18.64 5.32
C GLU A 172 -6.70 -18.86 3.80
N LEU A 173 -6.56 -20.11 3.32
CA LEU A 173 -6.71 -20.42 1.90
C LEU A 173 -8.10 -20.06 1.37
N ARG A 174 -9.14 -20.29 2.17
CA ARG A 174 -10.53 -19.99 1.80
C ARG A 174 -10.82 -18.50 1.82
N GLN A 175 -10.26 -17.77 2.78
CA GLN A 175 -10.33 -16.31 2.79
C GLN A 175 -9.60 -15.72 1.59
N LEU A 176 -8.45 -16.28 1.22
CA LEU A 176 -7.69 -15.84 0.04
C LEU A 176 -8.46 -16.08 -1.26
N MET A 177 -9.12 -17.24 -1.42
CA MET A 177 -10.02 -17.52 -2.53
C MET A 177 -11.23 -16.58 -2.54
N LEU A 178 -11.85 -16.35 -1.38
CA LEU A 178 -12.96 -15.42 -1.26
C LEU A 178 -12.54 -14.00 -1.69
N ASP A 179 -11.32 -13.55 -1.36
CA ASP A 179 -10.76 -12.30 -1.86
C ASP A 179 -10.50 -12.30 -3.36
N HIS A 180 -10.09 -13.44 -3.92
CA HIS A 180 -9.91 -13.59 -5.38
C HIS A 180 -11.21 -13.36 -6.14
N LEU A 181 -12.33 -13.82 -5.58
CA LEU A 181 -13.65 -13.80 -6.22
C LEU A 181 -14.40 -12.47 -6.09
N ARG A 182 -13.80 -11.43 -5.52
CA ARG A 182 -14.46 -10.13 -5.31
C ARG A 182 -14.76 -9.41 -6.64
N PRO A 183 -15.86 -8.64 -6.73
CA PRO A 183 -16.26 -7.96 -7.97
C PRO A 183 -15.22 -6.96 -8.51
N GLU A 184 -14.56 -6.18 -7.65
CA GLU A 184 -13.55 -5.21 -8.06
C GLU A 184 -12.27 -5.84 -8.63
N TRP A 185 -12.14 -7.17 -8.52
CA TRP A 185 -11.08 -7.94 -9.14
C TRP A 185 -11.56 -8.78 -10.33
N GLY A 186 -12.81 -8.64 -10.77
CA GLY A 186 -13.37 -9.37 -11.93
C GLY A 186 -14.22 -10.59 -11.56
N GLY A 187 -14.43 -10.86 -10.27
CA GLY A 187 -15.42 -11.83 -9.81
C GLY A 187 -16.83 -11.22 -9.69
N SER A 188 -17.65 -11.72 -8.77
CA SER A 188 -18.97 -11.14 -8.45
C SER A 188 -19.48 -11.62 -7.08
N ASP A 189 -20.56 -11.00 -6.60
CA ASP A 189 -21.23 -11.43 -5.37
C ASP A 189 -21.73 -12.88 -5.48
N GLU A 190 -22.21 -13.30 -6.66
CA GLU A 190 -22.61 -14.68 -6.94
C GLU A 190 -21.43 -15.66 -6.86
N HIS A 191 -20.24 -15.28 -7.34
CA HIS A 191 -19.04 -16.11 -7.22
C HIS A 191 -18.71 -16.34 -5.75
N MET A 192 -18.64 -15.26 -4.97
CA MET A 192 -18.34 -15.33 -3.55
C MET A 192 -19.39 -16.14 -2.79
N PHE A 193 -20.68 -15.89 -3.04
CA PHE A 193 -21.78 -16.60 -2.40
C PHE A 193 -21.74 -18.11 -2.71
N ALA A 194 -21.60 -18.47 -3.99
CA ALA A 194 -21.50 -19.86 -4.42
C ALA A 194 -20.31 -20.57 -3.74
N PHE A 195 -19.16 -19.89 -3.69
CA PHE A 195 -17.97 -20.40 -3.02
C PHE A 195 -18.21 -20.68 -1.52
N VAL A 196 -18.72 -19.70 -0.76
CA VAL A 196 -18.94 -19.89 0.69
C VAL A 196 -19.96 -21.00 0.96
N ARG A 197 -21.04 -21.10 0.16
CA ARG A 197 -22.01 -22.19 0.23
C ARG A 197 -21.38 -23.57 -0.01
N GLN A 198 -20.47 -23.67 -0.97
CA GLN A 198 -19.74 -24.91 -1.21
C GLN A 198 -18.82 -25.27 -0.03
N GLN A 199 -18.14 -24.28 0.56
CA GLN A 199 -17.28 -24.53 1.72
C GLN A 199 -18.09 -25.00 2.95
N GLU A 200 -19.29 -24.45 3.14
CA GLU A 200 -20.24 -24.90 4.16
C GLU A 200 -20.71 -26.34 3.92
N ALA A 201 -21.17 -26.65 2.70
CA ALA A 201 -21.66 -27.98 2.34
C ALA A 201 -20.57 -29.05 2.39
N GLY A 202 -19.32 -28.69 2.11
CA GLY A 202 -18.17 -29.60 2.14
C GLY A 202 -17.80 -30.09 3.54
N GLY A 203 -18.23 -29.39 4.61
CA GLY A 203 -18.07 -29.83 6.00
C GLY A 203 -16.63 -29.97 6.51
N GLN A 204 -15.65 -29.40 5.80
CA GLN A 204 -14.23 -29.50 6.19
C GLN A 204 -13.83 -28.49 7.26
N LEU A 205 -14.47 -27.31 7.27
CA LEU A 205 -14.28 -26.28 8.30
C LEU A 205 -15.12 -26.56 9.55
N GLY A 206 -14.62 -26.12 10.70
CA GLY A 206 -15.42 -26.09 11.93
C GLY A 206 -16.55 -25.05 11.86
N ALA A 207 -17.57 -25.20 12.71
CA ALA A 207 -18.72 -24.28 12.76
C ALA A 207 -18.31 -22.80 12.96
N GLY A 208 -17.29 -22.54 13.78
CA GLY A 208 -16.78 -21.18 13.99
C GLY A 208 -16.11 -20.59 12.72
N ASP A 209 -15.32 -21.40 12.01
CA ASP A 209 -14.62 -20.94 10.81
C ASP A 209 -15.57 -20.71 9.63
N ILE A 210 -16.64 -21.52 9.51
CA ILE A 210 -17.65 -21.26 8.48
C ILE A 210 -18.48 -20.00 8.78
N HIS A 211 -18.82 -19.75 10.06
CA HIS A 211 -19.44 -18.49 10.46
C HIS A 211 -18.53 -17.30 10.15
N ARG A 212 -17.24 -17.43 10.43
CA ARG A 212 -16.26 -16.40 10.10
C ARG A 212 -16.16 -16.19 8.58
N LEU A 213 -16.17 -17.24 7.77
CA LEU A 213 -16.14 -17.13 6.30
C LEU A 213 -17.40 -16.44 5.73
N TRP A 214 -18.57 -16.67 6.32
CA TRP A 214 -19.80 -15.94 6.00
C TRP A 214 -19.73 -14.46 6.38
N ALA A 215 -19.22 -14.16 7.56
CA ALA A 215 -19.03 -12.79 8.02
C ALA A 215 -18.08 -12.03 7.08
N ASP A 216 -17.01 -12.70 6.68
CA ASP A 216 -16.03 -12.29 5.68
C ASP A 216 -16.63 -12.02 4.29
N TYR A 217 -17.61 -12.81 3.86
CA TYR A 217 -18.37 -12.56 2.63
C TYR A 217 -19.16 -11.26 2.74
N HIS A 218 -19.94 -11.10 3.81
CA HIS A 218 -20.75 -9.89 4.01
C HIS A 218 -19.89 -8.62 4.13
N ALA A 219 -18.74 -8.69 4.79
CA ALA A 219 -17.80 -7.57 4.86
C ALA A 219 -17.31 -7.13 3.47
N ARG A 220 -17.01 -8.09 2.57
CA ARG A 220 -16.56 -7.81 1.20
C ARG A 220 -17.67 -7.24 0.33
N VAL A 221 -18.90 -7.77 0.43
CA VAL A 221 -20.08 -7.20 -0.26
C VAL A 221 -20.35 -5.78 0.22
N SER A 222 -20.27 -5.53 1.53
CA SER A 222 -20.39 -4.18 2.11
C SER A 222 -19.36 -3.22 1.51
N HIS A 223 -18.09 -3.62 1.49
CA HIS A 223 -17.02 -2.83 0.89
C HIS A 223 -17.30 -2.51 -0.58
N HIS A 224 -17.71 -3.51 -1.37
CA HIS A 224 -18.01 -3.31 -2.79
C HIS A 224 -19.16 -2.31 -2.99
N ALA A 225 -20.28 -2.51 -2.28
CA ALA A 225 -21.45 -1.63 -2.34
C ALA A 225 -21.09 -0.18 -2.00
N LEU A 226 -20.31 0.05 -0.94
CA LEU A 226 -19.93 1.38 -0.48
C LEU A 226 -18.94 2.11 -1.38
N HIS A 227 -17.92 1.40 -1.87
CA HIS A 227 -16.78 2.01 -2.54
C HIS A 227 -16.88 2.03 -4.07
N PHE A 228 -17.64 1.10 -4.67
CA PHE A 228 -17.72 0.95 -6.12
C PHE A 228 -19.12 1.19 -6.68
N LEU A 229 -20.17 0.80 -5.95
CA LEU A 229 -21.56 1.02 -6.39
C LEU A 229 -22.19 2.30 -5.80
N ASN A 230 -21.57 2.86 -4.75
CA ASN A 230 -22.14 3.96 -3.96
C ASN A 230 -23.54 3.64 -3.39
N ASP A 231 -23.82 2.35 -3.13
CA ASP A 231 -25.03 1.88 -2.45
C ASP A 231 -24.79 1.84 -0.94
N LEU A 232 -25.12 2.94 -0.28
CA LEU A 232 -24.92 3.11 1.16
C LEU A 232 -25.84 2.19 1.98
N GLY A 233 -27.05 1.92 1.50
CA GLY A 233 -28.05 1.13 2.21
C GLY A 233 -27.66 -0.35 2.30
N GLU A 234 -27.34 -0.96 1.15
CA GLU A 234 -26.83 -2.32 1.11
C GLU A 234 -25.49 -2.44 1.84
N GLY A 235 -24.62 -1.44 1.67
CA GLY A 235 -23.34 -1.35 2.37
C GLY A 235 -23.47 -1.47 3.89
N VAL A 236 -24.34 -0.66 4.51
CA VAL A 236 -24.59 -0.69 5.95
C VAL A 236 -25.26 -2.00 6.38
N SER A 237 -26.29 -2.45 5.64
CA SER A 237 -27.00 -3.71 5.92
C SER A 237 -26.05 -4.91 5.98
N ARG A 238 -25.14 -5.03 5.00
CA ARG A 238 -24.14 -6.09 4.94
C ARG A 238 -23.09 -5.97 6.04
N ALA A 239 -22.69 -4.75 6.39
CA ALA A 239 -21.74 -4.54 7.48
C ALA A 239 -22.32 -4.97 8.83
N HIS A 240 -23.62 -4.76 9.07
CA HIS A 240 -24.31 -5.28 10.26
C HIS A 240 -24.25 -6.81 10.31
N LEU A 241 -24.64 -7.49 9.23
CA LEU A 241 -24.58 -8.96 9.16
C LEU A 241 -23.16 -9.48 9.44
N ALA A 242 -22.14 -8.83 8.87
CA ALA A 242 -20.75 -9.20 9.14
C ALA A 242 -20.37 -9.04 10.62
N ALA A 243 -20.69 -7.89 11.22
CA ALA A 243 -20.36 -7.57 12.61
C ALA A 243 -21.10 -8.47 13.62
N ASP A 244 -22.32 -8.88 13.31
CA ASP A 244 -23.13 -9.74 14.18
C ASP A 244 -22.71 -11.21 14.11
N MET A 245 -22.18 -11.66 12.96
CA MET A 245 -21.58 -12.99 12.82
C MET A 245 -20.16 -13.08 13.39
N TYR A 246 -19.38 -12.00 13.28
CA TYR A 246 -18.00 -11.94 13.75
C TYR A 246 -17.68 -10.53 14.26
N GLU A 247 -17.65 -10.36 15.59
CA GLU A 247 -17.52 -9.05 16.24
C GLU A 247 -16.37 -8.17 15.73
N PRO A 248 -15.17 -8.69 15.37
CA PRO A 248 -14.12 -7.87 14.76
C PRO A 248 -14.55 -7.13 13.48
N HIS A 249 -15.55 -7.62 12.74
CA HIS A 249 -16.10 -6.92 11.58
C HIS A 249 -16.96 -5.70 11.93
N SER A 250 -17.13 -5.37 13.22
CA SER A 250 -17.65 -4.06 13.65
C SER A 250 -16.79 -2.90 13.11
N GLU A 251 -15.55 -3.16 12.71
CA GLU A 251 -14.72 -2.24 11.94
C GLU A 251 -15.40 -1.81 10.62
N TYR A 252 -15.86 -2.76 9.82
CA TYR A 252 -16.55 -2.49 8.56
C TYR A 252 -17.86 -1.76 8.81
N LEU A 253 -18.57 -2.11 9.89
CA LEU A 253 -19.78 -1.40 10.29
C LEU A 253 -19.50 0.06 10.63
N PHE A 254 -18.43 0.33 11.39
CA PHE A 254 -18.02 1.69 11.69
C PHE A 254 -17.68 2.49 10.42
N VAL A 255 -16.94 1.89 9.48
CA VAL A 255 -16.64 2.51 8.18
C VAL A 255 -17.91 2.78 7.38
N ALA A 256 -18.81 1.80 7.29
CA ALA A 256 -20.06 1.89 6.55
C ALA A 256 -20.97 3.00 7.10
N LEU A 257 -21.19 3.02 8.42
CA LEU A 257 -22.00 4.03 9.10
C LEU A 257 -21.38 5.43 8.97
N THR A 258 -20.05 5.54 9.01
CA THR A 258 -19.36 6.82 8.80
C THR A 258 -19.56 7.35 7.39
N ARG A 259 -19.44 6.49 6.38
CA ARG A 259 -19.68 6.86 4.97
C ARG A 259 -21.15 7.18 4.68
N ALA A 260 -22.07 6.50 5.35
CA ALA A 260 -23.51 6.77 5.28
C ALA A 260 -23.95 7.99 6.10
N VAL A 261 -23.04 8.63 6.86
CA VAL A 261 -23.35 9.74 7.76
C VAL A 261 -24.47 9.37 8.75
N ALA A 262 -24.42 8.14 9.26
CA ALA A 262 -25.38 7.64 10.24
C ALA A 262 -25.28 8.40 11.57
N PRO A 263 -26.32 8.34 12.44
CA PRO A 263 -26.29 9.01 13.73
C PRO A 263 -25.04 8.69 14.56
N ASP A 264 -24.52 9.68 15.27
CA ASP A 264 -23.30 9.57 16.10
C ASP A 264 -23.35 8.39 17.08
N ALA A 265 -24.52 8.13 17.68
CA ALA A 265 -24.69 7.02 18.62
C ALA A 265 -24.46 5.65 17.96
N GLU A 266 -24.88 5.46 16.71
CA GLU A 266 -24.67 4.21 15.98
C GLU A 266 -23.20 4.04 15.59
N ARG A 267 -22.58 5.11 15.08
CA ARG A 267 -21.14 5.12 14.74
C ARG A 267 -20.27 4.85 15.97
N GLN A 268 -20.59 5.50 17.10
CA GLN A 268 -19.91 5.30 18.36
C GLN A 268 -20.07 3.86 18.85
N GLY A 269 -21.28 3.30 18.82
CA GLY A 269 -21.53 1.92 19.23
C GLY A 269 -20.77 0.88 18.40
N ALA A 270 -20.70 1.07 17.07
CA ALA A 270 -19.89 0.22 16.20
C ALA A 270 -18.40 0.31 16.51
N LEU A 271 -17.88 1.52 16.75
CA LEU A 271 -16.49 1.72 17.15
C LEU A 271 -16.21 1.07 18.51
N GLU A 272 -17.09 1.22 19.50
CA GLU A 272 -16.94 0.62 20.83
C GLU A 272 -16.85 -0.91 20.77
N ARG A 273 -17.71 -1.56 19.97
CA ARG A 273 -17.66 -3.01 19.70
C ARG A 273 -16.31 -3.41 19.11
N TYR A 274 -15.84 -2.69 18.09
CA TYR A 274 -14.55 -2.98 17.47
C TYR A 274 -13.37 -2.80 18.46
N LEU A 275 -13.37 -1.70 19.23
CA LEU A 275 -12.34 -1.45 20.24
C LEU A 275 -12.31 -2.55 21.30
N HIS A 276 -13.48 -3.06 21.72
CA HIS A 276 -13.57 -4.18 22.65
C HIS A 276 -12.90 -5.45 22.10
N ALA A 277 -13.23 -5.82 20.86
CA ALA A 277 -12.61 -6.97 20.19
C ALA A 277 -11.09 -6.80 20.02
N ALA A 278 -10.63 -5.59 19.65
CA ALA A 278 -9.23 -5.27 19.49
C ALA A 278 -8.43 -5.30 20.81
N GLU A 279 -9.04 -4.89 21.92
CA GLU A 279 -8.44 -4.95 23.25
C GLU A 279 -8.21 -6.40 23.72
N GLN A 280 -9.08 -7.32 23.32
CA GLN A 280 -8.99 -8.74 23.63
C GLN A 280 -8.05 -9.51 22.68
N ASN A 281 -7.87 -9.01 21.47
CA ASN A 281 -7.03 -9.63 20.45
C ASN A 281 -5.89 -8.69 20.00
N PRO A 282 -4.71 -8.77 20.63
CA PRO A 282 -3.55 -7.96 20.26
C PRO A 282 -3.03 -8.19 18.84
N ALA A 283 -3.46 -9.25 18.14
CA ALA A 283 -3.12 -9.51 16.74
C ALA A 283 -4.14 -8.90 15.76
N LEU A 284 -5.31 -8.46 16.23
CA LEU A 284 -6.31 -7.80 15.37
C LEU A 284 -5.77 -6.47 14.85
N ARG A 285 -5.89 -6.26 13.54
CA ARG A 285 -5.44 -5.04 12.85
C ARG A 285 -6.57 -4.52 11.98
N PRO A 286 -6.87 -3.22 12.01
CA PRO A 286 -7.87 -2.67 11.12
C PRO A 286 -7.32 -2.54 9.70
N GLN A 287 -8.23 -2.47 8.73
CA GLN A 287 -7.99 -2.05 7.38
C GLN A 287 -7.70 -0.55 7.28
N SER A 288 -7.19 -0.12 6.13
CA SER A 288 -6.84 1.28 5.89
C SER A 288 -8.05 2.23 5.97
N THR A 289 -9.24 1.76 5.57
CA THR A 289 -10.50 2.53 5.58
C THR A 289 -11.00 2.86 6.98
N PHE A 290 -10.66 2.06 7.99
CA PHE A 290 -10.94 2.38 9.40
C PHE A 290 -10.29 3.69 9.83
N TYR A 291 -9.03 3.93 9.43
CA TYR A 291 -8.35 5.18 9.77
C TYR A 291 -9.00 6.38 9.08
N TRP A 292 -9.48 6.22 7.85
CA TRP A 292 -10.30 7.24 7.19
C TRP A 292 -11.56 7.54 8.00
N ALA A 293 -12.26 6.52 8.50
CA ALA A 293 -13.45 6.72 9.32
C ALA A 293 -13.14 7.48 10.63
N LEU A 294 -11.99 7.20 11.27
CA LEU A 294 -11.53 7.98 12.42
C LEU A 294 -11.31 9.46 12.09
N TYR A 295 -10.72 9.78 10.93
CA TYR A 295 -10.48 11.19 10.53
C TYR A 295 -11.79 11.94 10.24
N ASN A 296 -12.85 11.24 9.88
CA ASN A 296 -14.18 11.78 9.58
C ASN A 296 -15.18 11.55 10.72
N SER A 297 -14.66 11.23 11.91
CA SER A 297 -15.44 11.14 13.14
C SER A 297 -15.27 12.45 13.90
N ASP A 298 -16.34 13.24 13.95
CA ASP A 298 -16.37 14.54 14.61
C ASP A 298 -16.32 14.39 16.15
N ARG A 299 -17.16 15.14 16.87
CA ARG A 299 -17.11 15.22 18.35
C ARG A 299 -17.39 13.90 19.06
N PHE A 300 -18.10 12.95 18.45
CA PHE A 300 -18.42 11.67 19.11
C PHE A 300 -17.18 10.79 19.36
N LEU A 301 -16.05 11.06 18.72
CA LEU A 301 -14.81 10.33 18.96
C LEU A 301 -14.17 10.70 20.31
N GLU A 302 -14.40 11.92 20.81
CA GLU A 302 -13.77 12.46 22.03
C GLU A 302 -13.84 11.53 23.25
N PRO A 303 -14.99 10.97 23.64
CA PRO A 303 -15.07 10.03 24.77
C PRO A 303 -14.28 8.73 24.58
N LEU A 304 -13.98 8.34 23.33
CA LEU A 304 -13.28 7.10 22.98
C LEU A 304 -11.78 7.31 22.71
N LEU A 305 -11.31 8.57 22.63
CA LEU A 305 -9.92 8.90 22.31
C LEU A 305 -8.88 8.17 23.18
N PRO A 306 -9.05 8.02 24.51
CA PRO A 306 -8.06 7.30 25.31
C PRO A 306 -7.86 5.85 24.85
N ARG A 307 -8.95 5.15 24.48
CA ARG A 307 -8.90 3.76 24.00
C ARG A 307 -8.32 3.69 22.58
N VAL A 308 -8.77 4.58 21.70
CA VAL A 308 -8.28 4.67 20.32
C VAL A 308 -6.78 4.98 20.29
N ALA A 309 -6.32 5.99 21.02
CA ALA A 309 -4.92 6.38 21.08
C ALA A 309 -4.02 5.27 21.66
N LEU A 310 -4.50 4.56 22.68
CA LEU A 310 -3.78 3.42 23.26
C LEU A 310 -3.60 2.29 22.23
N LEU A 311 -4.66 1.91 21.51
CA LEU A 311 -4.60 0.86 20.48
C LEU A 311 -3.73 1.29 19.29
N LEU A 312 -3.89 2.52 18.78
CA LEU A 312 -3.04 3.05 17.71
C LEU A 312 -1.56 3.01 18.10
N SER A 313 -1.23 3.42 19.33
CA SER A 313 0.15 3.39 19.84
C SER A 313 0.70 1.96 19.92
N ARG A 314 -0.10 1.01 20.41
CA ARG A 314 0.29 -0.42 20.49
C ARG A 314 0.51 -1.02 19.10
N TRP A 315 -0.40 -0.79 18.17
CA TRP A 315 -0.28 -1.28 16.80
C TRP A 315 0.95 -0.69 16.10
N ALA A 316 1.15 0.63 16.21
CA ALA A 316 2.33 1.30 15.69
C ALA A 316 3.64 0.73 16.28
N ALA A 317 3.69 0.52 17.60
CA ALA A 317 4.83 -0.09 18.27
C ALA A 317 5.11 -1.53 17.78
N SER A 318 4.07 -2.26 17.37
CA SER A 318 4.18 -3.60 16.77
C SER A 318 4.51 -3.60 15.26
N GLY A 319 4.74 -2.43 14.64
CA GLY A 319 5.12 -2.31 13.22
C GLY A 319 3.98 -1.95 12.27
N THR A 320 2.78 -1.64 12.76
CA THR A 320 1.67 -1.16 11.91
C THR A 320 1.85 0.33 11.61
N TRP A 321 2.59 0.66 10.56
CA TRP A 321 2.87 2.05 10.18
C TRP A 321 1.60 2.89 9.98
N ALA A 322 0.51 2.31 9.45
CA ALA A 322 -0.76 3.01 9.24
C ALA A 322 -1.36 3.55 10.56
N ALA A 323 -1.14 2.86 11.68
CA ALA A 323 -1.57 3.34 12.99
C ALA A 323 -0.74 4.55 13.48
N ALA A 324 0.57 4.58 13.18
CA ALA A 324 1.43 5.74 13.46
C ALA A 324 0.99 6.95 12.63
N VAL A 325 0.72 6.73 11.34
CA VAL A 325 0.17 7.73 10.42
C VAL A 325 -1.17 8.26 10.94
N ALA A 326 -2.06 7.38 11.41
CA ALA A 326 -3.34 7.77 11.95
C ALA A 326 -3.22 8.66 13.19
N LEU A 327 -2.32 8.31 14.11
CA LEU A 327 -2.05 9.15 15.28
C LEU A 327 -1.52 10.54 14.88
N GLY A 328 -0.62 10.60 13.90
CA GLY A 328 -0.09 11.85 13.34
C GLY A 328 -1.17 12.70 12.67
N ARG A 329 -2.03 12.09 11.86
CA ARG A 329 -3.13 12.80 11.17
C ARG A 329 -4.21 13.27 12.14
N LEU A 330 -4.59 12.48 13.15
CA LEU A 330 -5.52 12.93 14.18
C LEU A 330 -4.95 14.15 14.94
N THR A 331 -3.63 14.16 15.20
CA THR A 331 -2.95 15.32 15.81
C THR A 331 -3.01 16.57 14.93
N LEU A 332 -2.85 16.42 13.61
CA LEU A 332 -2.96 17.53 12.65
C LEU A 332 -4.39 18.10 12.57
N LEU A 333 -5.38 17.20 12.49
CA LEU A 333 -6.79 17.54 12.32
C LEU A 333 -7.43 18.11 13.59
N ASN A 334 -7.01 17.64 14.77
CA ASN A 334 -7.63 17.99 16.05
C ASN A 334 -6.60 18.39 17.10
N ARG A 335 -6.07 19.61 16.97
CA ARG A 335 -4.98 20.14 17.82
C ARG A 335 -5.32 20.24 19.30
N GLN A 336 -6.61 20.35 19.62
CA GLN A 336 -7.11 20.40 20.99
C GLN A 336 -7.09 19.04 21.69
N TRP A 337 -6.99 17.93 20.94
CA TRP A 337 -6.95 16.60 21.53
C TRP A 337 -5.57 16.29 22.12
N GLN A 338 -5.56 15.79 23.35
CA GLN A 338 -4.35 15.41 24.07
C GLN A 338 -3.91 13.99 23.64
N LEU A 339 -3.40 13.88 22.42
CA LEU A 339 -2.88 12.62 21.88
C LEU A 339 -1.41 12.40 22.28
N PRO A 340 -0.95 11.14 22.40
CA PRO A 340 0.47 10.82 22.51
C PRO A 340 1.29 11.39 21.34
N ASP A 341 2.54 11.80 21.60
CA ASP A 341 3.43 12.30 20.56
C ASP A 341 3.64 11.25 19.46
N PRO A 342 3.17 11.49 18.22
CA PRO A 342 3.27 10.51 17.14
C PRO A 342 4.69 10.43 16.55
N LEU A 343 5.57 11.40 16.82
CA LEU A 343 6.82 11.58 16.07
C LEU A 343 7.79 10.38 16.17
N PRO A 344 8.03 9.76 17.35
CA PRO A 344 8.90 8.59 17.43
C PRO A 344 8.39 7.40 16.60
N LEU A 345 7.06 7.18 16.60
CA LEU A 345 6.41 6.11 15.86
C LEU A 345 6.44 6.38 14.35
N LEU A 346 6.18 7.62 13.94
CA LEU A 346 6.26 8.04 12.54
C LEU A 346 7.68 7.93 11.97
N ARG A 347 8.71 8.30 12.75
CA ARG A 347 10.11 8.18 12.32
C ARG A 347 10.49 6.74 12.08
N ARG A 348 10.14 5.85 13.01
CA ARG A 348 10.31 4.41 12.82
C ARG A 348 9.59 3.93 11.56
N ALA A 349 8.31 4.27 11.39
CA ALA A 349 7.51 3.86 10.23
C ALA A 349 8.12 4.36 8.90
N ARG A 350 8.62 5.61 8.86
CA ARG A 350 9.35 6.16 7.71
C ARG A 350 10.61 5.36 7.42
N ASP A 351 11.43 5.10 8.45
CA ASP A 351 12.69 4.36 8.31
C ASP A 351 12.44 2.88 7.92
N GLU A 352 11.22 2.38 8.13
CA GLU A 352 10.72 1.09 7.65
C GLU A 352 10.06 1.15 6.25
N GLY A 353 10.10 2.31 5.58
CA GLY A 353 9.65 2.50 4.20
C GLY A 353 8.26 3.11 4.02
N SER A 354 7.57 3.56 5.09
CA SER A 354 6.25 4.19 4.96
C SER A 354 6.35 5.62 4.41
N ARG A 355 5.91 5.79 3.17
CA ARG A 355 5.77 7.10 2.50
C ARG A 355 4.81 8.01 3.25
N GLU A 356 3.63 7.52 3.65
CA GLU A 356 2.64 8.34 4.36
C GLU A 356 3.18 8.85 5.70
N ALA A 357 3.99 8.05 6.41
CA ALA A 357 4.62 8.47 7.65
C ALA A 357 5.63 9.60 7.41
N ALA A 358 6.44 9.49 6.35
CA ALA A 358 7.38 10.51 5.93
C ALA A 358 6.67 11.84 5.61
N GLU A 359 5.58 11.80 4.87
CA GLU A 359 4.74 12.98 4.56
C GLU A 359 4.12 13.58 5.82
N THR A 360 3.57 12.73 6.70
CA THR A 360 2.95 13.17 7.95
C THR A 360 3.94 13.89 8.87
N ILE A 361 5.21 13.45 8.91
CA ILE A 361 6.27 14.17 9.62
C ILE A 361 6.45 15.58 9.06
N VAL A 362 6.55 15.73 7.74
CA VAL A 362 6.71 17.04 7.10
C VAL A 362 5.53 17.95 7.43
N TYR A 363 4.29 17.44 7.37
CA TYR A 363 3.10 18.22 7.69
C TYR A 363 3.05 18.64 9.17
N LEU A 364 3.41 17.76 10.11
CA LEU A 364 3.50 18.11 11.53
C LEU A 364 4.50 19.24 11.78
N GLN A 365 5.65 19.20 11.10
CA GLN A 365 6.65 20.26 11.19
C GLN A 365 6.14 21.61 10.64
N GLU A 366 5.39 21.58 9.54
CA GLU A 366 4.82 22.78 8.92
C GLU A 366 3.78 23.46 9.79
N GLU A 367 3.01 22.68 10.54
CA GLU A 367 2.01 23.19 11.49
C GLU A 367 2.59 23.52 12.88
N GLY A 368 3.89 23.28 13.09
CA GLY A 368 4.56 23.53 14.36
C GLY A 368 4.14 22.61 15.51
N LEU A 369 3.57 21.45 15.18
CA LEU A 369 3.10 20.45 16.15
C LEU A 369 4.20 19.41 16.43
N GLY A 370 4.33 18.99 17.69
CA GLY A 370 5.35 18.01 18.11
C GLY A 370 6.78 18.54 18.23
N LEU A 371 6.99 19.85 18.06
CA LEU A 371 8.30 20.49 18.14
C LEU A 371 8.34 21.57 19.21
N ARG A 372 8.73 21.22 20.43
CA ARG A 372 9.41 22.19 21.28
C ARG A 372 10.82 22.38 20.70
N ALA A 373 11.01 23.50 19.98
CA ALA A 373 12.27 24.11 19.51
C ALA A 373 12.77 23.89 18.05
N ALA A 374 12.22 23.01 17.20
CA ALA A 374 12.79 22.80 15.84
C ALA A 374 12.11 23.58 14.69
N LEU A 375 11.20 24.51 14.99
CA LEU A 375 10.46 25.31 14.00
C LEU A 375 11.30 26.26 13.13
N THR A 376 12.63 26.25 13.26
CA THR A 376 13.53 27.17 12.55
C THR A 376 14.72 26.52 11.83
N ASP A 377 15.02 25.23 12.02
CA ASP A 377 16.13 24.62 11.28
C ASP A 377 15.70 24.13 9.90
N SER A 378 15.90 25.00 8.90
CA SER A 378 15.68 24.68 7.49
C SER A 378 16.43 23.41 7.03
N ARG A 379 17.51 22.98 7.70
CA ARG A 379 18.24 21.76 7.36
C ARG A 379 17.47 20.51 7.74
N THR A 380 16.95 20.44 8.96
CA THR A 380 16.14 19.30 9.43
C THR A 380 14.91 19.10 8.55
N LYS A 381 14.18 20.18 8.23
CA LYS A 381 13.02 20.12 7.32
C LYS A 381 13.40 19.57 5.94
N ARG A 382 14.53 20.02 5.37
CA ARG A 382 15.01 19.51 4.08
C ARG A 382 15.38 18.02 4.14
N THR A 383 15.88 17.53 5.27
CA THR A 383 16.15 16.09 5.45
C THR A 383 14.85 15.28 5.38
N ASP A 384 13.81 15.71 6.09
CA ASP A 384 12.54 14.97 6.11
C ASP A 384 11.81 15.05 4.76
N VAL A 385 11.84 16.21 4.09
CA VAL A 385 11.30 16.35 2.72
C VAL A 385 12.05 15.46 1.73
N LEU A 386 13.39 15.44 1.78
CA LEU A 386 14.18 14.60 0.88
C LEU A 386 13.91 13.11 1.14
N HIS A 387 13.80 12.69 2.40
CA HIS A 387 13.49 11.30 2.74
C HIS A 387 12.11 10.90 2.19
N ALA A 388 11.08 11.73 2.38
CA ALA A 388 9.75 11.49 1.80
C ALA A 388 9.80 11.43 0.26
N ALA A 389 10.62 12.28 -0.39
CA ALA A 389 10.83 12.22 -1.83
C ALA A 389 11.55 10.93 -2.29
N GLU A 390 12.49 10.40 -1.51
CA GLU A 390 13.10 9.09 -1.81
C GLU A 390 12.14 7.91 -1.65
N LEU A 391 11.11 8.06 -0.79
CA LEU A 391 9.97 7.15 -0.68
C LEU A 391 8.87 7.44 -1.70
N SER A 392 9.17 8.19 -2.77
CA SER A 392 8.25 8.48 -3.89
C SER A 392 6.99 9.26 -3.49
N SER A 393 7.08 10.15 -2.49
CA SER A 393 6.02 11.13 -2.24
C SER A 393 5.91 12.10 -3.43
N PRO A 394 4.74 12.22 -4.10
CA PRO A 394 4.56 13.09 -5.27
C PRO A 394 4.83 14.56 -4.93
N GLU A 395 4.24 15.04 -3.85
CA GLU A 395 4.37 16.41 -3.34
C GLU A 395 5.82 16.70 -2.96
N MET A 396 6.49 15.80 -2.23
CA MET A 396 7.85 16.06 -1.77
C MET A 396 8.87 15.97 -2.92
N CYS A 397 8.67 15.07 -3.88
CA CYS A 397 9.48 15.05 -5.12
C CYS A 397 9.35 16.38 -5.89
N TRP A 398 8.12 16.89 -6.02
CA TRP A 398 7.89 18.18 -6.68
C TRP A 398 8.59 19.34 -5.95
N ARG A 399 8.49 19.39 -4.62
CA ARG A 399 9.19 20.39 -3.79
C ARG A 399 10.71 20.34 -3.95
N VAL A 400 11.30 19.13 -3.97
CA VAL A 400 12.74 18.95 -4.21
C VAL A 400 13.11 19.43 -5.61
N TYR A 401 12.31 19.13 -6.64
CA TYR A 401 12.54 19.60 -8.01
C TYR A 401 12.51 21.13 -8.13
N GLN A 402 11.49 21.76 -7.55
CA GLN A 402 11.29 23.22 -7.61
C GLN A 402 12.39 23.98 -6.87
N ASN A 403 12.81 23.48 -5.71
CA ASN A 403 13.79 24.12 -4.86
C ASN A 403 15.10 23.32 -4.77
N PHE A 404 15.59 22.82 -5.91
CA PHE A 404 16.67 21.82 -5.92
C PHE A 404 18.02 22.32 -5.37
N ALA A 405 18.36 23.59 -5.54
CA ALA A 405 19.69 24.11 -5.20
C ALA A 405 20.08 23.92 -3.71
N PRO A 406 19.22 24.25 -2.73
CA PRO A 406 19.47 23.94 -1.32
C PRO A 406 19.63 22.44 -1.00
N TYR A 407 18.89 21.55 -1.67
CA TYR A 407 19.04 20.10 -1.46
C TYR A 407 20.36 19.59 -2.05
N ARG A 408 20.71 20.07 -3.24
CA ARG A 408 22.00 19.79 -3.85
C ARG A 408 23.16 20.18 -2.93
N GLU A 409 23.13 21.38 -2.38
CA GLU A 409 24.17 21.87 -1.48
C GLU A 409 24.23 21.04 -0.19
N GLN A 410 23.10 20.76 0.44
CA GLN A 410 23.06 20.05 1.71
C GLN A 410 23.40 18.55 1.59
N PHE A 411 22.98 17.89 0.51
CA PHE A 411 23.08 16.43 0.35
C PHE A 411 24.02 15.99 -0.77
N SER A 412 24.78 16.93 -1.36
CA SER A 412 25.73 16.67 -2.45
C SER A 412 25.09 15.95 -3.66
N LEU A 413 23.86 16.33 -4.02
CA LEU A 413 23.15 15.70 -5.14
C LEU A 413 23.75 16.09 -6.50
N ASP A 414 23.79 15.17 -7.46
CA ASP A 414 24.16 15.48 -8.83
C ASP A 414 23.07 16.35 -9.51
N ALA A 415 23.47 17.27 -10.39
CA ALA A 415 22.55 18.17 -11.07
C ALA A 415 21.47 17.43 -11.90
N ARG A 416 21.79 16.24 -12.42
CA ARG A 416 20.83 15.41 -13.19
C ARG A 416 19.76 14.80 -12.28
N GLN A 417 20.03 14.61 -10.99
CA GLN A 417 19.03 14.09 -10.05
C GLN A 417 17.82 15.01 -9.91
N ARG A 418 17.94 16.30 -10.25
CA ARG A 418 16.78 17.21 -10.33
C ARG A 418 15.67 16.61 -11.20
N TYR A 419 16.02 16.09 -12.38
CA TYR A 419 15.03 15.53 -13.31
C TYR A 419 14.50 14.18 -12.86
N ARG A 420 15.25 13.42 -12.06
CA ARG A 420 14.72 12.21 -11.40
C ARG A 420 13.54 12.55 -10.49
N TYR A 421 13.61 13.64 -9.72
CA TYR A 421 12.47 14.05 -8.88
C TYR A 421 11.30 14.60 -9.70
N LEU A 422 11.56 15.29 -10.82
CA LEU A 422 10.49 15.69 -11.75
C LEU A 422 9.74 14.46 -12.30
N LEU A 423 10.49 13.47 -12.81
CA LEU A 423 9.90 12.23 -13.33
C LEU A 423 9.08 11.52 -12.25
N ARG A 424 9.67 11.31 -11.07
CA ARG A 424 9.00 10.66 -9.94
C ARG A 424 7.72 11.38 -9.56
N ALA A 425 7.74 12.70 -9.42
CA ALA A 425 6.54 13.47 -9.09
C ALA A 425 5.44 13.31 -10.16
N ALA A 426 5.81 13.41 -11.45
CA ALA A 426 4.87 13.23 -12.56
C ALA A 426 4.27 11.82 -12.60
N ASP A 427 5.12 10.80 -12.48
CA ASP A 427 4.74 9.39 -12.52
C ASP A 427 3.97 8.93 -11.28
N THR A 428 4.09 9.62 -10.14
CA THR A 428 3.34 9.33 -8.91
C THR A 428 2.06 10.15 -8.77
N GLY A 429 1.76 11.03 -9.73
CA GLY A 429 0.46 11.67 -9.85
C GLY A 429 0.42 13.18 -9.65
N HIS A 430 1.56 13.84 -9.44
CA HIS A 430 1.56 15.28 -9.24
C HIS A 430 1.27 16.04 -10.54
N ASN A 431 0.10 16.67 -10.65
CA ASN A 431 -0.36 17.28 -11.90
C ASN A 431 0.52 18.44 -12.41
N ASP A 432 1.04 19.29 -11.53
CA ASP A 432 2.00 20.34 -11.97
C ASP A 432 3.30 19.73 -12.52
N ALA A 433 3.75 18.59 -11.96
CA ALA A 433 4.95 17.90 -12.40
C ALA A 433 4.71 17.19 -13.74
N ARG A 434 3.53 16.56 -13.92
CA ARG A 434 3.10 16.00 -15.21
C ARG A 434 3.09 17.07 -16.29
N TYR A 435 2.49 18.22 -15.99
CA TYR A 435 2.44 19.35 -16.91
C TYR A 435 3.85 19.87 -17.23
N GLU A 436 4.68 20.16 -16.22
CA GLU A 436 6.05 20.64 -16.38
C GLU A 436 6.89 19.66 -17.23
N LEU A 437 6.87 18.37 -16.89
CA LEU A 437 7.61 17.34 -17.62
C LEU A 437 7.16 17.28 -19.07
N ALA A 438 5.85 17.30 -19.33
CA ALA A 438 5.33 17.32 -20.69
C ALA A 438 5.80 18.55 -21.48
N GLN A 439 5.86 19.75 -20.86
CA GLN A 439 6.40 20.94 -21.54
C GLN A 439 7.89 20.78 -21.85
N GLN A 440 8.69 20.23 -20.93
CA GLN A 440 10.13 20.02 -21.13
C GLN A 440 10.41 19.01 -22.26
N LEU A 441 9.64 17.92 -22.32
CA LEU A 441 9.72 16.93 -23.39
C LEU A 441 9.34 17.54 -24.75
N ARG A 442 8.22 18.29 -24.82
CA ARG A 442 7.80 18.99 -26.06
C ARG A 442 8.77 20.08 -26.51
N ALA A 443 9.50 20.69 -25.58
CA ALA A 443 10.53 21.67 -25.88
C ALA A 443 11.84 21.04 -26.40
N GLY A 444 11.99 19.70 -26.30
CA GLY A 444 13.23 19.00 -26.62
C GLY A 444 14.35 19.32 -25.63
N ASN A 445 13.98 19.64 -24.38
CA ASN A 445 14.93 19.90 -23.28
C ASN A 445 15.24 18.63 -22.48
N LEU A 446 14.33 17.66 -22.53
CA LEU A 446 14.44 16.36 -21.89
C LEU A 446 14.08 15.27 -22.90
N GLU A 447 14.70 14.11 -22.74
CA GLU A 447 14.30 12.86 -23.37
C GLU A 447 14.16 11.78 -22.30
N VAL A 448 13.22 10.86 -22.52
CA VAL A 448 13.12 9.61 -21.75
C VAL A 448 13.98 8.59 -22.48
N GLY A 449 15.08 8.14 -21.87
CA GLY A 449 15.84 7.04 -22.47
C GLY A 449 15.09 5.71 -22.40
N GLU A 450 15.59 4.71 -23.12
CA GLU A 450 15.04 3.35 -23.11
C GLU A 450 15.04 2.72 -21.72
N ASP A 451 15.94 3.14 -20.85
CA ASP A 451 16.04 2.77 -19.44
C ASP A 451 15.05 3.53 -18.52
N GLY A 452 14.20 4.39 -19.08
CA GLY A 452 13.26 5.22 -18.33
C GLY A 452 13.92 6.40 -17.60
N VAL A 453 15.22 6.67 -17.82
CA VAL A 453 15.92 7.78 -17.16
C VAL A 453 15.80 9.05 -18.00
N LEU A 454 15.40 10.15 -17.36
CA LEU A 454 15.39 11.46 -18.00
C LEU A 454 16.80 11.99 -18.22
N ARG A 455 17.10 12.35 -19.46
CA ARG A 455 18.37 12.97 -19.86
C ARG A 455 18.13 14.41 -20.32
N PRO A 456 18.88 15.39 -19.79
CA PRO A 456 18.86 16.74 -20.33
C PRO A 456 19.50 16.76 -21.72
N VAL A 457 18.74 17.23 -22.69
CA VAL A 457 19.15 17.37 -24.09
C VAL A 457 18.76 18.75 -24.61
N ASN A 458 19.22 19.11 -25.80
CA ASN A 458 18.84 20.34 -26.48
C ASN A 458 18.64 20.06 -27.97
N THR A 459 17.74 19.13 -28.26
CA THR A 459 17.49 18.59 -29.60
C THR A 459 16.04 18.83 -30.00
N GLN A 460 15.65 18.42 -31.20
CA GLN A 460 14.23 18.28 -31.52
C GLN A 460 13.63 17.16 -30.66
N PRO A 461 12.36 17.27 -30.24
CA PRO A 461 11.72 16.25 -29.44
C PRO A 461 11.57 14.95 -30.25
N LEU A 462 11.95 13.83 -29.64
CA LEU A 462 11.74 12.50 -30.22
C LEU A 462 10.25 12.14 -30.20
N GLN A 463 9.81 11.28 -31.12
CA GLN A 463 8.40 10.84 -31.19
C GLN A 463 7.94 10.24 -29.85
N GLN A 464 8.74 9.35 -29.27
CA GLN A 464 8.44 8.74 -27.96
C GLN A 464 8.29 9.78 -26.84
N SER A 465 9.06 10.87 -26.87
CA SER A 465 8.95 11.96 -25.89
C SER A 465 7.67 12.77 -26.10
N LEU A 466 7.23 12.97 -27.35
CA LEU A 466 5.96 13.63 -27.67
C LEU A 466 4.76 12.76 -27.25
N ASP A 467 4.81 11.46 -27.51
CA ASP A 467 3.76 10.51 -27.13
C ASP A 467 3.59 10.48 -25.60
N TYR A 468 4.71 10.38 -24.88
CA TYR A 468 4.70 10.41 -23.42
C TYR A 468 4.27 11.77 -22.86
N ALA A 469 4.69 12.89 -23.47
CA ALA A 469 4.22 14.22 -23.07
C ALA A 469 2.71 14.37 -23.24
N ARG A 470 2.15 13.86 -24.36
CA ARG A 470 0.72 13.86 -24.59
C ARG A 470 -0.02 13.04 -23.52
N HIS A 471 0.46 11.83 -23.24
CA HIS A 471 -0.07 10.99 -22.18
C HIS A 471 -0.10 11.71 -20.82
N LEU A 472 1.01 12.35 -20.41
CA LEU A 472 1.07 13.10 -19.15
C LEU A 472 0.05 14.25 -19.08
N LEU A 473 -0.15 14.97 -20.19
CA LEU A 473 -1.14 16.05 -20.26
C LEU A 473 -2.57 15.51 -20.22
N GLU A 474 -2.86 14.41 -20.92
CA GLU A 474 -4.19 13.79 -20.91
C GLU A 474 -4.56 13.35 -19.49
N ARG A 475 -3.61 12.77 -18.75
CA ARG A 475 -3.82 12.38 -17.35
C ARG A 475 -4.01 13.56 -16.42
N ALA A 476 -3.17 14.60 -16.52
CA ALA A 476 -3.35 15.80 -15.71
C ALA A 476 -4.69 16.51 -16.05
N ALA A 477 -5.09 16.52 -17.32
CA ALA A 477 -6.36 17.10 -17.77
C ALA A 477 -7.58 16.30 -17.29
N ALA A 478 -7.48 14.98 -17.17
CA ALA A 478 -8.51 14.14 -16.58
C ALA A 478 -8.77 14.43 -15.08
N GLU A 479 -7.82 15.12 -14.42
CA GLU A 479 -7.93 15.65 -13.06
C GLU A 479 -8.10 17.17 -13.05
N ASP A 480 -8.68 17.73 -14.12
CA ASP A 480 -9.02 19.15 -14.29
C ASP A 480 -7.82 20.13 -14.21
N HIS A 481 -6.60 19.67 -14.47
CA HIS A 481 -5.43 20.56 -14.43
C HIS A 481 -5.49 21.63 -15.56
N PRO A 482 -5.58 22.93 -15.23
CA PRO A 482 -5.94 23.98 -16.19
C PRO A 482 -4.87 24.18 -17.27
N GLY A 483 -3.59 24.07 -16.92
CA GLY A 483 -2.49 24.17 -17.88
C GLY A 483 -2.51 23.02 -18.89
N ALA A 484 -2.87 21.82 -18.45
CA ALA A 484 -2.89 20.64 -19.30
C ALA A 484 -4.09 20.66 -20.25
N LEU A 485 -5.28 21.01 -19.75
CA LEU A 485 -6.48 21.26 -20.55
C LEU A 485 -6.22 22.31 -21.64
N GLN A 486 -5.59 23.42 -21.27
CA GLN A 486 -5.25 24.46 -22.23
C GLN A 486 -4.24 23.98 -23.29
N ALA A 487 -3.20 23.27 -22.88
CA ALA A 487 -2.17 22.77 -23.78
C ALA A 487 -2.71 21.75 -24.79
N LEU A 488 -3.60 20.86 -24.37
CA LEU A 488 -4.26 19.89 -25.27
C LEU A 488 -5.24 20.58 -26.22
N ARG A 489 -6.02 21.54 -25.72
CA ARG A 489 -6.98 22.28 -26.54
C ARG A 489 -6.33 23.10 -27.65
N THR A 490 -5.14 23.66 -27.41
CA THR A 490 -4.44 24.49 -28.40
C THR A 490 -3.52 23.72 -29.32
N ALA A 491 -3.08 22.52 -28.92
CA ALA A 491 -2.21 21.68 -29.74
C ALA A 491 -2.96 21.12 -30.95
N ARG A 492 -2.29 21.12 -32.11
CA ARG A 492 -2.75 20.44 -33.33
C ARG A 492 -2.10 19.06 -33.40
N ASP A 493 -2.65 18.15 -34.21
CA ASP A 493 -2.05 16.82 -34.42
C ASP A 493 -0.59 16.87 -34.91
N THR A 494 -0.23 17.90 -35.68
CA THR A 494 1.15 18.13 -36.13
C THR A 494 2.11 18.48 -35.00
N ASP A 495 1.62 19.00 -33.87
CA ASP A 495 2.46 19.32 -32.70
C ASP A 495 2.89 18.05 -31.95
N TRP A 496 2.34 16.89 -32.31
CA TRP A 496 2.61 15.58 -31.71
C TRP A 496 3.41 14.65 -32.62
N LYS A 497 3.93 15.14 -33.76
CA LYS A 497 4.75 14.33 -34.68
C LYS A 497 6.16 14.91 -34.77
N ALA A 498 7.19 14.09 -34.57
CA ALA A 498 8.57 14.55 -34.46
C ALA A 498 9.08 15.28 -35.71
N ASP A 499 8.55 14.95 -36.89
CA ASP A 499 8.90 15.56 -38.18
C ASP A 499 8.34 16.99 -38.36
N THR A 500 7.27 17.34 -37.65
CA THR A 500 6.49 18.57 -37.85
C THR A 500 6.34 19.40 -36.58
N ALA A 501 6.62 18.83 -35.40
CA ALA A 501 6.54 19.50 -34.12
C ALA A 501 7.57 20.63 -34.03
N ARG A 502 7.09 21.82 -33.67
CA ARG A 502 7.95 22.95 -33.37
C ARG A 502 8.32 22.92 -31.89
N ARG A 503 9.61 23.13 -31.59
CA ARG A 503 10.06 23.31 -30.20
C ARG A 503 9.28 24.42 -29.52
N LEU A 504 8.72 24.10 -28.36
CA LEU A 504 8.16 25.12 -27.48
C LEU A 504 9.30 26.05 -27.02
N ARG A 505 9.03 27.35 -27.02
CA ARG A 505 9.97 28.30 -26.41
C ARG A 505 10.07 27.98 -24.91
N PRO A 506 11.27 28.12 -24.30
CA PRO A 506 11.42 27.91 -22.87
C PRO A 506 10.39 28.76 -22.12
N HIS A 507 9.46 28.09 -21.46
CA HIS A 507 8.54 28.75 -20.57
C HIS A 507 9.28 28.89 -19.24
N ASN A 508 9.71 30.10 -18.87
CA ASN A 508 10.19 30.37 -17.51
C ASN A 508 9.00 30.29 -16.56
N LEU A 509 8.59 29.07 -16.20
CA LEU A 509 7.52 28.83 -15.22
C LEU A 509 7.88 29.35 -13.82
N LEU A 510 9.18 29.49 -13.52
CA LEU A 510 9.68 30.10 -12.29
C LEU A 510 9.28 31.58 -12.13
N ASP A 511 9.08 32.33 -13.21
CA ASP A 511 8.72 33.76 -13.12
C ASP A 511 7.24 33.99 -12.74
N ARG A 512 6.35 33.00 -12.91
CA ARG A 512 4.92 33.12 -12.54
C ARG A 512 4.59 32.62 -11.14
N LEU A 513 5.36 31.67 -10.60
CA LEU A 513 5.09 31.12 -9.26
C LEU A 513 5.40 32.10 -8.12
N GLY A 514 6.16 33.17 -8.39
CA GLY A 514 6.30 34.31 -7.46
C GLY A 514 5.00 35.14 -7.26
N GLY A 515 3.97 34.93 -8.10
CA GLY A 515 2.70 35.66 -8.05
C GLY A 515 1.58 34.97 -7.25
N TRP A 516 1.72 33.70 -6.87
CA TRP A 516 0.73 32.96 -6.07
C TRP A 516 1.03 33.11 -4.57
N ARG A 517 0.98 34.34 -4.04
CA ARG A 517 0.79 34.52 -2.59
C ARG A 517 -0.64 34.13 -2.24
N LYS A 518 -0.78 33.18 -1.30
CA LYS A 518 -2.03 32.76 -0.68
C LYS A 518 -2.92 33.97 -0.39
N LYS A 519 -4.13 34.02 -0.97
CA LYS A 519 -5.25 34.66 -0.29
C LYS A 519 -5.55 33.79 0.93
N SER A 520 -5.03 34.22 2.07
CA SER A 520 -5.43 33.78 3.40
C SER A 520 -6.89 34.11 3.66
#